data_AF-A0AAU2W6K3-F1
#
_entry.id   AF-A0AAU2W6K3-F1
#
_cell.length_a   1.000
_cell.length_b   1.000
_cell.length_c   1.000
_cell.angle_alpha   90.00
_cell.angle_beta   90.00
_cell.angle_gamma   90.00
#
_symmetry.space_group_name_H-M   'P 1'
#
loop_
_entity.id
_entity.type
_entity.pdbx_description
1 polymer ?
#
loop_
_entity_poly.entity_id
_entity_poly.type
_entity_poly.pdbx_seq_one_letter_code
_entity_poly.pdbx_strand_id
1 'polypeptide(L)'
;MIYEYLPHELARLGVLSKASGLDRGRVATQVRLAQERAGDAVMAPAEPHHLSELFIAELRRLQWERIAGLMELEGMPVYVASRDVRAVRYEEQRLQRLMEEVTEAERSGVAAPEIARHRVFRIYARPSGGASRLNMPAPVVHLMASSAAEAALRAWAVHGGKDGLYERREHRIASAEQVLPEPGELF
;
A
#
# COMPACT_ATOMS: atom_id res chain seq x y z
N MET A 1 4.25 19.45 -0.10
CA MET A 1 3.21 18.43 0.06
C MET A 1 3.70 17.42 1.08
N ILE A 2 2.86 17.10 2.06
CA ILE A 2 3.12 16.22 3.20
C ILE A 2 2.12 15.07 3.10
N TYR A 3 2.56 13.83 3.28
CA TYR A 3 1.65 12.68 3.19
C TYR A 3 0.98 12.41 4.54
N GLU A 4 -0.35 12.37 4.54
CA GLU A 4 -1.11 12.03 5.76
C GLU A 4 -0.80 10.59 6.19
N TYR A 5 -0.70 9.67 5.23
CA TYR A 5 -0.33 8.28 5.46
C TYR A 5 0.79 7.83 4.51
N LEU A 6 1.77 7.13 5.06
CA LEU A 6 2.78 6.40 4.31
C LEU A 6 2.25 5.02 3.87
N PRO A 7 2.82 4.37 2.85
CA PRO A 7 2.29 3.10 2.33
C PRO A 7 2.18 1.98 3.37
N HIS A 8 3.17 1.88 4.25
CA HIS A 8 3.18 0.90 5.33
C HIS A 8 2.20 1.24 6.47
N GLU A 9 1.85 2.52 6.63
CA GLU A 9 0.79 2.95 7.55
C GLU A 9 -0.58 2.56 6.99
N LEU A 10 -0.82 2.79 5.68
CA LEU A 10 -2.04 2.35 4.98
C LEU A 10 -2.23 0.84 5.06
N ALA A 11 -1.20 0.05 4.77
CA ALA A 11 -1.26 -1.41 4.82
C ALA A 11 -1.69 -1.93 6.21
N ARG A 12 -1.14 -1.34 7.27
CA ARG A 12 -1.49 -1.69 8.66
C ARG A 12 -2.89 -1.22 9.03
N LEU A 13 -3.25 0.02 8.71
CA LEU A 13 -4.55 0.60 9.03
C LEU A 13 -5.69 -0.17 8.36
N GLY A 14 -5.49 -0.62 7.12
CA GLY A 14 -6.47 -1.45 6.40
C GLY A 14 -6.78 -2.75 7.13
N VAL A 15 -5.74 -3.44 7.63
CA VAL A 15 -5.91 -4.66 8.43
C VAL A 15 -6.60 -4.35 9.76
N LEU A 16 -6.20 -3.29 10.46
CA LEU A 16 -6.81 -2.89 11.73
C LEU A 16 -8.32 -2.59 11.59
N SER A 17 -8.69 -1.87 10.52
CA SER A 17 -10.06 -1.55 10.20
C SER A 17 -10.89 -2.81 9.94
N LYS A 18 -10.38 -3.74 9.14
CA LYS A 18 -11.05 -5.02 8.84
C LYS A 18 -11.12 -5.97 10.03
N ALA A 19 -10.10 -5.98 10.89
CA ALA A 19 -10.04 -6.88 12.04
C ALA A 19 -11.01 -6.45 13.15
N SER A 20 -11.31 -5.16 13.26
CA SER A 20 -12.14 -4.61 14.32
C SER A 20 -13.53 -5.28 14.33
N GLY A 21 -13.88 -5.90 15.45
CA GLY A 21 -15.14 -6.62 15.61
C GLY A 21 -15.14 -8.07 15.11
N LEU A 22 -14.01 -8.59 14.60
CA LEU A 22 -13.90 -10.00 14.22
C LEU A 22 -13.61 -10.89 15.44
N ASP A 23 -14.21 -12.08 15.45
CA ASP A 23 -13.87 -13.16 16.38
C ASP A 23 -12.57 -13.89 15.96
N ARG A 24 -12.05 -14.72 16.87
CA ARG A 24 -10.81 -15.49 16.66
C ARG A 24 -10.84 -16.37 15.41
N GLY A 25 -11.98 -16.99 15.09
CA GLY A 25 -12.10 -17.88 13.92
C GLY A 25 -12.04 -17.12 12.60
N ARG A 26 -12.71 -15.95 12.54
CA ARG A 26 -12.66 -15.06 11.38
C ARG A 26 -11.28 -14.43 11.21
N VAL A 27 -10.62 -14.03 12.31
CA VAL A 27 -9.22 -13.56 12.26
C VAL A 27 -8.28 -14.66 11.77
N ALA A 28 -8.40 -15.89 12.27
CA ALA A 28 -7.58 -17.01 11.79
C ALA A 28 -7.78 -17.28 10.28
N THR A 29 -9.01 -17.14 9.78
CA THR A 29 -9.30 -17.23 8.34
C THR A 29 -8.57 -16.15 7.55
N GLN A 30 -8.57 -14.91 8.05
CA GLN A 30 -7.85 -13.79 7.41
C GLN A 30 -6.33 -13.98 7.44
N VAL A 31 -5.77 -14.53 8.52
CA VAL A 31 -4.34 -14.91 8.60
C VAL A 31 -3.99 -15.88 7.48
N ARG A 32 -4.77 -16.95 7.29
CA ARG A 32 -4.53 -17.93 6.22
C ARG A 32 -4.57 -17.28 4.83
N LEU A 33 -5.59 -16.46 4.56
CA LEU A 33 -5.71 -15.74 3.28
C LEU A 33 -4.53 -14.78 3.05
N ALA A 34 -4.04 -14.11 4.10
CA ALA A 34 -2.89 -13.23 3.99
C ALA A 34 -1.58 -14.00 3.77
N GLN A 35 -1.45 -15.21 4.33
CA GLN A 35 -0.33 -16.11 4.06
C GLN A 35 -0.33 -16.60 2.62
N GLU A 36 -1.48 -17.04 2.11
CA GLU A 36 -1.67 -17.43 0.72
C GLU A 36 -1.28 -16.29 -0.23
N ARG A 37 -1.80 -15.08 0.00
CA ARG A 37 -1.47 -13.90 -0.82
C ARG A 37 0.01 -13.54 -0.79
N ALA A 38 0.66 -13.62 0.37
CA ALA A 38 2.10 -13.38 0.46
C ALA A 38 2.89 -14.44 -0.32
N GLY A 39 2.47 -15.71 -0.24
CA GLY A 39 3.04 -16.80 -1.04
C GLY A 39 2.90 -16.56 -2.54
N ASP A 40 1.70 -16.15 -3.00
CA ASP A 40 1.45 -15.82 -4.40
C ASP A 40 2.30 -14.64 -4.87
N ALA A 41 2.47 -13.61 -4.02
CA ALA A 41 3.27 -12.44 -4.35
C ALA A 41 4.77 -12.76 -4.48
N VAL A 42 5.29 -13.77 -3.77
CA VAL A 42 6.66 -14.27 -3.95
C VAL A 42 6.85 -14.90 -5.34
N MET A 43 5.81 -15.55 -5.87
CA MET A 43 5.83 -16.20 -7.19
C MET A 43 5.54 -15.22 -8.34
N ALA A 44 5.10 -14.00 -8.02
CA ALA A 44 4.81 -12.97 -9.01
C ALA A 44 6.09 -12.41 -9.65
N PRO A 45 6.00 -11.84 -10.87
CA PRO A 45 7.13 -11.14 -11.48
C PRO A 45 7.64 -10.03 -10.56
N ALA A 46 8.96 -9.88 -10.48
CA ALA A 46 9.57 -8.83 -9.67
C ALA A 46 9.11 -7.44 -10.14
N GLU A 47 8.55 -6.68 -9.20
CA GLU A 47 8.14 -5.30 -9.41
C GLU A 47 9.30 -4.37 -9.00
N PRO A 48 9.61 -3.33 -9.78
CA PRO A 48 10.65 -2.38 -9.43
C PRO A 48 10.22 -1.52 -8.22
N HIS A 49 11.22 -1.05 -7.46
CA HIS A 49 11.09 -0.22 -6.25
C HIS A 49 10.66 -0.97 -4.98
N HIS A 50 10.83 -0.29 -3.83
CA HIS A 50 10.54 -0.86 -2.50
C HIS A 50 9.04 -1.05 -2.23
N LEU A 51 8.18 -0.30 -2.92
CA LEU A 51 6.74 -0.48 -2.84
C LEU A 51 6.34 -1.50 -3.91
N SER A 52 6.27 -2.78 -3.51
CA SER A 52 5.84 -3.89 -4.37
C SER A 52 4.64 -4.62 -3.76
N GLU A 53 3.93 -5.41 -4.55
CA GLU A 53 2.84 -6.27 -4.06
C GLU A 53 3.33 -7.21 -2.95
N LEU A 54 4.54 -7.76 -3.09
CA LEU A 54 5.16 -8.59 -2.06
C LEU A 54 5.32 -7.83 -0.74
N PHE A 55 5.87 -6.62 -0.77
CA PHE A 55 6.03 -5.81 0.43
C PHE A 55 4.68 -5.49 1.10
N ILE A 56 3.66 -5.13 0.31
CA ILE A 56 2.31 -4.86 0.82
C ILE A 56 1.70 -6.14 1.44
N ALA A 57 1.81 -7.28 0.75
CA ALA A 57 1.28 -8.56 1.21
C ALA A 57 1.95 -9.02 2.51
N GLU A 58 3.28 -8.91 2.61
CA GLU A 58 4.03 -9.26 3.83
C GLU A 58 3.64 -8.37 5.02
N LEU A 59 3.54 -7.05 4.83
CA LEU A 59 3.11 -6.14 5.90
C LEU A 59 1.72 -6.51 6.43
N ARG A 60 0.78 -6.82 5.53
CA ARG A 60 -0.58 -7.22 5.91
C ARG A 60 -0.59 -8.57 6.62
N ARG A 61 0.16 -9.56 6.13
CA ARG A 61 0.32 -10.87 6.77
C ARG A 61 0.83 -10.72 8.20
N LEU A 62 1.92 -9.98 8.39
CA LEU A 62 2.50 -9.73 9.71
C LEU A 62 1.51 -9.04 10.65
N GLN A 63 0.73 -8.09 10.15
CA GLN A 63 -0.28 -7.41 10.98
C GLN A 63 -1.42 -8.35 11.37
N TRP A 64 -1.91 -9.20 10.47
CA TRP A 64 -2.93 -10.21 10.79
C TRP A 64 -2.44 -11.21 11.83
N GLU A 65 -1.24 -11.77 11.65
CA GLU A 65 -0.63 -12.71 12.61
C GLU A 65 -0.44 -12.07 13.99
N ARG A 66 -0.02 -10.81 14.02
CA ARG A 66 0.15 -10.05 15.26
C ARG A 66 -1.18 -9.81 15.97
N ILE A 67 -2.27 -9.55 15.24
CA ILE A 67 -3.62 -9.42 15.82
C ILE A 67 -4.08 -10.76 16.38
N ALA A 68 -3.92 -11.85 15.64
CA ALA A 68 -4.27 -13.20 16.10
C ALA A 68 -3.53 -13.56 17.40
N GLY A 69 -2.22 -13.32 17.45
CA GLY A 69 -1.39 -13.54 18.65
C GLY A 69 -1.81 -12.66 19.83
N LEU A 70 -2.19 -11.39 19.60
CA LEU A 70 -2.72 -10.53 20.66
C LEU A 70 -4.04 -11.07 21.22
N MET A 71 -4.96 -11.47 20.34
CA MET A 71 -6.26 -12.01 20.79
C MET A 71 -6.09 -13.29 21.62
N GLU A 72 -5.12 -14.13 21.26
CA GLU A 72 -4.79 -15.31 22.05
C GLU A 72 -4.18 -14.94 23.41
N LEU A 73 -3.16 -14.08 23.42
CA LEU A 73 -2.45 -13.67 24.62
C LEU A 73 -3.37 -13.00 25.66
N GLU A 74 -4.26 -12.12 25.19
CA GLU A 74 -5.17 -11.37 26.07
C GLU A 74 -6.55 -12.03 26.23
N GLY A 75 -6.75 -13.22 25.65
CA GLY A 75 -8.03 -13.92 25.69
C GLY A 75 -9.18 -13.11 25.08
N MET A 76 -8.92 -12.30 24.05
CA MET A 76 -9.94 -11.49 23.39
C MET A 76 -10.88 -12.39 22.57
N PRO A 77 -12.19 -12.45 22.88
CA PRO A 77 -13.14 -13.20 22.05
C PRO A 77 -13.40 -12.50 20.72
N VAL A 78 -13.36 -11.17 20.73
CA VAL A 78 -13.55 -10.27 19.59
C VAL A 78 -12.45 -9.22 19.63
N TYR A 79 -11.83 -8.94 18.49
CA TYR A 79 -10.75 -7.96 18.42
C TYR A 79 -11.30 -6.54 18.57
N VAL A 80 -10.68 -5.78 19.48
CA VAL A 80 -11.04 -4.38 19.76
C VAL A 80 -9.79 -3.53 19.59
N ALA A 81 -9.75 -2.71 18.53
CA ALA A 81 -8.59 -1.89 18.20
C ALA A 81 -8.17 -0.93 19.32
N SER A 82 -9.12 -0.40 20.11
CA SER A 82 -8.79 0.50 21.24
C SER A 82 -8.11 -0.21 22.43
N ARG A 83 -8.15 -1.55 22.50
CA ARG A 83 -7.41 -2.34 23.50
C ARG A 83 -6.02 -2.74 23.01
N ASP A 84 -5.74 -2.52 21.75
CA ASP A 84 -4.46 -2.83 21.14
C ASP A 84 -3.48 -1.66 21.30
N VAL A 85 -2.67 -1.74 22.34
CA VAL A 85 -1.69 -0.70 22.68
C VAL A 85 -0.73 -0.40 21.52
N ARG A 86 -0.40 -1.41 20.68
CA ARG A 86 0.47 -1.18 19.52
C ARG A 86 -0.25 -0.41 18.42
N ALA A 87 -1.52 -0.73 18.16
CA ALA A 87 -2.33 0.04 17.20
C ALA A 87 -2.45 1.51 17.62
N VAL A 88 -2.76 1.77 18.90
CA VAL A 88 -2.81 3.13 19.45
C VAL A 88 -1.46 3.84 19.27
N ARG A 89 -0.35 3.19 19.65
CA ARG A 89 0.99 3.77 19.50
C ARG A 89 1.35 4.08 18.04
N TYR A 90 0.95 3.25 17.09
CA TYR A 90 1.22 3.52 15.67
C TYR A 90 0.49 4.76 15.16
N GLU A 91 -0.74 4.97 15.60
CA GLU A 91 -1.52 6.17 15.27
C GLU A 91 -0.90 7.43 15.90
N GLU A 92 -0.44 7.34 17.15
CA GLU A 92 0.31 8.42 17.81
C GLU A 92 1.61 8.75 17.06
N GLN A 93 2.38 7.74 16.68
CA GLN A 93 3.63 7.91 15.93
C GLN A 93 3.38 8.55 14.55
N ARG A 94 2.31 8.15 13.86
CA ARG A 94 1.91 8.79 12.59
C ARG A 94 1.60 10.27 12.81
N LEU A 95 0.79 10.59 13.82
CA LEU A 95 0.44 11.98 14.13
C LEU A 95 1.67 12.81 14.49
N GLN A 96 2.58 12.27 15.30
CA GLN A 96 3.82 12.91 15.66
C GLN A 96 4.68 13.22 14.43
N ARG A 97 4.90 12.22 13.57
CA ARG A 97 5.60 12.38 12.28
C ARG A 97 4.95 13.50 11.45
N LEU A 98 3.63 13.45 11.28
CA LEU A 98 2.89 14.42 10.48
C LEU A 98 3.08 15.85 11.02
N MET A 99 3.00 16.02 12.34
CA MET A 99 3.21 17.31 13.00
C MET A 99 4.65 17.81 12.83
N GLU A 100 5.64 16.92 12.92
CA GLU A 100 7.05 17.25 12.68
C GLU A 100 7.29 17.73 11.24
N GLU A 101 6.74 17.02 10.25
CA GLU A 101 6.83 17.41 8.83
C GLU A 101 6.15 18.76 8.57
N VAL A 102 4.97 19.01 9.18
CA VAL A 102 4.25 20.29 9.05
C VAL A 102 5.06 21.42 9.66
N THR A 103 5.56 21.23 10.89
CA THR A 103 6.36 22.24 11.58
C THR A 103 7.63 22.57 10.80
N GLU A 104 8.29 21.57 10.22
CA GLU A 104 9.49 21.79 9.42
C GLU A 104 9.20 22.54 8.11
N ALA A 105 8.09 22.23 7.45
CA ALA A 105 7.65 22.95 6.26
C ALA A 105 7.35 24.44 6.58
N GLU A 106 6.68 24.70 7.70
CA GLU A 106 6.40 26.06 8.17
C GLU A 106 7.69 26.83 8.49
N ARG A 107 8.65 26.21 9.19
CA ARG A 107 9.99 26.80 9.43
C ARG A 107 10.73 27.11 8.14
N SER A 108 10.54 26.29 7.11
CA SER A 108 11.12 26.47 5.77
C SER A 108 10.41 27.55 4.94
N GLY A 109 9.44 28.28 5.52
CA GLY A 109 8.72 29.37 4.86
C GLY A 109 7.46 28.94 4.10
N VAL A 110 7.02 27.68 4.22
CA VAL A 110 5.75 27.22 3.65
C VAL A 110 4.62 27.54 4.62
N ALA A 111 3.91 28.65 4.39
CA ALA A 111 2.89 29.16 5.31
C ALA A 111 1.67 28.24 5.52
N ALA A 112 1.41 27.31 4.59
CA ALA A 112 0.33 26.32 4.69
C ALA A 112 0.71 25.07 3.88
N PRO A 113 1.43 24.11 4.48
CA PRO A 113 1.81 22.91 3.75
C PRO A 113 0.57 22.09 3.39
N GLU A 114 0.46 21.72 2.11
CA GLU A 114 -0.59 20.82 1.64
C GLU A 114 -0.42 19.42 2.24
N ILE A 115 -1.42 18.97 3.00
CA ILE A 115 -1.51 17.60 3.53
C ILE A 115 -2.33 16.76 2.57
N ALA A 116 -1.70 15.75 1.98
CA ALA A 116 -2.28 14.95 0.90
C ALA A 116 -2.67 13.55 1.38
N ARG A 117 -3.95 13.20 1.16
CA ARG A 117 -4.50 11.85 1.36
C ARG A 117 -4.28 10.97 0.13
N HIS A 118 -3.03 10.63 -0.11
CA HIS A 118 -2.68 9.77 -1.23
C HIS A 118 -3.06 8.31 -0.96
N ARG A 119 -3.32 7.62 -2.07
CA ARG A 119 -3.62 6.20 -2.16
C ARG A 119 -2.47 5.52 -2.91
N VAL A 120 -2.32 4.21 -2.75
CA VAL A 120 -1.39 3.42 -3.55
C VAL A 120 -2.12 2.84 -4.73
N PHE A 121 -1.60 3.09 -5.93
CA PHE A 121 -2.11 2.55 -7.18
C PHE A 121 -1.10 1.57 -7.77
N ARG A 122 -1.62 0.44 -8.26
CA ARG A 122 -0.94 -0.51 -9.13
C ARG A 122 -1.16 -0.10 -10.58
N ILE A 123 -0.06 0.11 -11.30
CA ILE A 123 -0.09 0.52 -12.70
C ILE A 123 0.25 -0.69 -13.56
N TYR A 124 -0.69 -1.05 -14.43
CA TYR A 124 -0.46 -2.10 -15.42
C TYR A 124 -0.09 -1.46 -16.74
N ALA A 125 1.00 -1.95 -17.33
CA ALA A 125 1.36 -1.64 -18.69
C ALA A 125 0.93 -2.76 -19.64
N ARG A 126 0.85 -2.47 -20.93
CA ARG A 126 0.67 -3.47 -22.00
C ARG A 126 1.52 -3.12 -23.21
N PRO A 127 1.92 -4.09 -24.05
CA PRO A 127 2.66 -3.82 -25.28
C PRO A 127 1.90 -2.88 -26.24
N SER A 128 2.65 -2.01 -26.92
CA SER A 128 2.16 -1.04 -27.92
C SER A 128 2.22 -1.65 -29.33
N GLY A 129 1.30 -2.56 -29.65
CA GLY A 129 1.02 -3.01 -31.03
C GLY A 129 2.06 -3.95 -31.68
N GLY A 130 1.61 -5.12 -32.14
CA GLY A 130 2.30 -5.98 -33.13
C GLY A 130 3.60 -6.68 -32.72
N ALA A 131 4.29 -6.20 -31.68
CA ALA A 131 5.49 -6.85 -31.17
C ALA A 131 5.11 -8.14 -30.44
N SER A 132 5.11 -9.24 -31.20
CA SER A 132 5.17 -10.61 -30.70
C SER A 132 6.54 -10.85 -30.02
N ARG A 133 6.83 -10.13 -28.94
CA ARG A 133 7.91 -10.49 -28.03
C ARG A 133 7.31 -11.42 -26.98
N LEU A 134 7.54 -12.70 -27.24
CA LEU A 134 7.20 -13.85 -26.40
C LEU A 134 7.32 -13.57 -24.89
N ASN A 135 6.23 -13.87 -24.17
CA ASN A 135 6.20 -14.31 -22.78
C ASN A 135 6.83 -13.43 -21.68
N MET A 136 7.21 -12.18 -21.95
CA MET A 136 7.69 -11.28 -20.88
C MET A 136 6.49 -10.54 -20.26
N PRO A 137 6.20 -10.73 -18.96
CA PRO A 137 5.10 -10.01 -18.31
C PRO A 137 5.34 -8.50 -18.39
N ALA A 138 4.28 -7.76 -18.68
CA ALA A 138 4.33 -6.32 -18.69
C ALA A 138 4.76 -5.80 -17.32
N PRO A 139 5.62 -4.78 -17.26
CA PRO A 139 6.04 -4.24 -15.99
C PRO A 139 4.84 -3.69 -15.21
N VAL A 140 4.81 -4.01 -13.93
CA VAL A 140 3.87 -3.48 -12.95
C VAL A 140 4.64 -2.59 -12.00
N VAL A 141 4.09 -1.44 -11.66
CA VAL A 141 4.68 -0.52 -10.66
C VAL A 141 3.61 -0.07 -9.66
N HIS A 142 4.02 0.16 -8.42
CA HIS A 142 3.15 0.72 -7.39
C HIS A 142 3.62 2.11 -6.98
N LEU A 143 2.69 3.04 -6.83
CA LEU A 143 3.01 4.42 -6.51
C LEU A 143 1.87 5.15 -5.80
N MET A 144 2.27 6.16 -5.01
CA MET A 144 1.35 7.01 -4.27
C MET A 144 0.86 8.18 -5.13
N ALA A 145 -0.45 8.36 -5.20
CA ALA A 145 -1.11 9.46 -5.89
C ALA A 145 -2.47 9.80 -5.25
N SER A 146 -3.01 10.99 -5.51
CA SER A 146 -4.35 11.39 -5.10
C SER A 146 -5.46 10.75 -5.96
N SER A 147 -5.13 10.32 -7.18
CA SER A 147 -6.09 9.72 -8.12
C SER A 147 -5.40 8.75 -9.09
N ALA A 148 -6.20 7.90 -9.74
CA ALA A 148 -5.72 6.98 -10.78
C ALA A 148 -5.10 7.73 -11.99
N ALA A 149 -5.68 8.87 -12.37
CA ALA A 149 -5.16 9.71 -13.45
C ALA A 149 -3.78 10.29 -13.08
N GLU A 150 -3.64 10.82 -11.87
CA GLU A 150 -2.35 11.30 -11.39
C GLU A 150 -1.33 10.16 -11.29
N ALA A 151 -1.74 8.98 -10.83
CA ALA A 151 -0.86 7.82 -10.75
C ALA A 151 -0.33 7.43 -12.14
N ALA A 152 -1.20 7.39 -13.16
CA ALA A 152 -0.79 7.13 -14.54
C ALA A 152 0.17 8.21 -15.08
N LEU A 153 -0.10 9.49 -14.80
CA LEU A 153 0.78 10.60 -15.20
C LEU A 153 2.16 10.49 -14.54
N ARG A 154 2.21 10.25 -13.23
CA ARG A 154 3.47 10.07 -12.48
C ARG A 154 4.24 8.86 -13.00
N ALA A 155 3.56 7.74 -13.22
CA ALA A 155 4.18 6.55 -13.79
C ALA A 155 4.79 6.83 -15.17
N TRP A 156 4.07 7.54 -16.04
CA TRP A 156 4.60 7.92 -17.36
C TRP A 156 5.78 8.90 -17.25
N ALA A 157 5.72 9.88 -16.35
CA ALA A 157 6.81 10.83 -16.17
C ALA A 157 8.13 10.16 -15.73
N VAL A 158 8.03 9.13 -14.88
CA VAL A 158 9.21 8.40 -14.37
C VAL A 158 9.69 7.32 -15.33
N HIS A 159 8.77 6.64 -16.03
CA HIS A 159 9.07 5.41 -16.77
C HIS A 159 8.83 5.49 -18.28
N GLY A 160 8.26 6.57 -18.79
CA GLY A 160 7.90 6.76 -20.19
C GLY A 160 8.89 7.59 -21.01
N GLY A 161 9.94 8.13 -20.40
CA GLY A 161 11.02 8.83 -21.11
C GLY A 161 12.01 7.88 -21.78
N LYS A 162 12.92 8.44 -22.60
CA LYS A 162 13.97 7.69 -23.29
C LYS A 162 14.79 6.94 -22.25
N ASP A 163 14.91 5.62 -22.41
CA ASP A 163 15.48 4.67 -21.42
C ASP A 163 14.59 4.27 -20.23
N GLY A 164 13.36 4.75 -20.17
CA GLY A 164 12.36 4.38 -19.18
C GLY A 164 11.83 2.95 -19.35
N LEU A 165 11.30 2.40 -18.26
CA LEU A 165 10.75 1.04 -18.16
C LEU A 165 9.70 0.73 -19.25
N TYR A 166 8.90 1.73 -19.62
CA TYR A 166 7.85 1.61 -20.64
C TYR A 166 8.37 1.83 -22.06
N GLU A 167 9.27 2.79 -22.29
CA GLU A 167 9.81 3.04 -23.63
C GLU A 167 10.77 1.93 -24.10
N ARG A 168 11.69 1.48 -23.23
CA ARG A 168 12.65 0.38 -23.55
C ARG A 168 11.97 -0.92 -23.96
N ARG A 169 10.72 -1.11 -23.55
CA ARG A 169 9.95 -2.33 -23.79
C ARG A 169 8.77 -2.11 -24.73
N GLU A 170 8.59 -0.93 -25.32
CA GLU A 170 7.44 -0.59 -26.17
C GLU A 170 6.09 -0.83 -25.46
N HIS A 171 5.97 -0.42 -24.20
CA HIS A 171 4.74 -0.53 -23.43
C HIS A 171 4.00 0.80 -23.31
N ARG A 172 2.67 0.74 -23.20
CA ARG A 172 1.80 1.84 -22.80
C ARG A 172 1.06 1.49 -21.51
N ILE A 173 0.73 2.49 -20.72
CA ILE A 173 -0.11 2.30 -19.52
C ILE A 173 -1.50 1.81 -19.98
N ALA A 174 -1.98 0.73 -19.38
CA ALA A 174 -3.26 0.11 -19.65
C ALA A 174 -4.31 0.50 -18.61
N SER A 175 -3.95 0.42 -17.32
CA SER A 175 -4.83 0.76 -16.21
C SER A 175 -4.03 1.21 -14.98
N ALA A 176 -4.73 1.89 -14.07
CA ALA A 176 -4.25 2.25 -12.74
C ALA A 176 -5.32 1.80 -11.74
N GLU A 177 -5.00 0.81 -10.92
CA GLU A 177 -5.92 0.20 -9.95
C GLU A 177 -5.49 0.57 -8.54
N GLN A 178 -6.43 1.05 -7.73
CA GLN A 178 -6.13 1.32 -6.32
C GLN A 178 -5.95 0.00 -5.56
N VAL A 179 -4.83 -0.13 -4.84
CA VAL A 179 -4.54 -1.30 -4.00
C VAL A 179 -4.51 -0.98 -2.51
N LEU A 180 -4.22 0.27 -2.13
CA LEU A 180 -4.35 0.75 -0.75
C LEU A 180 -4.97 2.14 -0.73
N PRO A 181 -5.96 2.41 0.12
CA PRO A 181 -6.74 1.42 0.86
C PRO A 181 -7.49 0.47 -0.09
N GLU A 182 -7.70 -0.78 0.29
CA GLU A 182 -8.59 -1.67 -0.48
C GLU A 182 -10.05 -1.21 -0.38
N PRO A 183 -10.92 -1.62 -1.32
CA PRO A 183 -12.35 -1.38 -1.20
C PRO A 183 -12.87 -1.84 0.17
N GLY A 184 -13.47 -0.91 0.93
CA GLY A 184 -13.97 -1.16 2.29
C GLY A 184 -12.97 -0.92 3.43
N GLU A 185 -11.72 -0.55 3.15
CA GLU A 185 -10.80 0.05 4.12
C GLU A 185 -10.96 1.59 4.12
N LEU A 186 -10.63 2.27 5.22
CA LEU A 186 -10.61 3.75 5.30
C LEU A 186 -9.65 4.28 4.21
N PHE A 187 -10.01 5.01 3.14
CA PHE A 187 -11.13 5.91 2.80
C PHE A 187 -11.94 5.45 1.57
#